data_AF-W7PMN7-F1
#
_entry.id   AF-W7PMN7-F1
#
_cell.length_a   1.000
_cell.length_b   1.000
_cell.length_c   1.000
_cell.angle_alpha   90.00
_cell.angle_beta   90.00
_cell.angle_gamma   90.00
#
_symmetry.space_group_name_H-M   'P 1'
#
loop_
_entity.id
_entity.type
_entity.pdbx_description
1 polymer ?
#
loop_
_entity_poly.entity_id
_entity_poly.type
_entity_poly.pdbx_seq_one_letter_code
_entity_poly.pdbx_strand_id
1 'polypeptide(L)'
;MRPMIFLMLAATLSMAAPTMAQEYRLDDLLITYPFATPSPPSVDHAAAYMDVSIVGDEPDVLVGASTPASDTVELHDMAMEGSVMRMFPVGEIEVPASTF
;
A
#
# COMPACT_ATOMS: atom_id res chain seq x y z
N MET A 1 40.38 -16.33 21.35
CA MET A 1 39.04 -16.90 21.06
C MET A 1 37.90 -16.02 21.58
N ARG A 2 37.92 -15.54 22.83
CA ARG A 2 36.89 -14.66 23.41
C ARG A 2 36.64 -13.32 22.65
N PRO A 3 37.66 -12.56 22.18
CA PRO A 3 37.42 -11.31 21.45
C PRO A 3 36.89 -11.55 20.03
N MET A 4 37.21 -12.70 19.41
CA MET A 4 36.73 -13.08 18.08
C MET A 4 35.21 -13.34 18.09
N ILE A 5 34.70 -13.94 19.17
CA ILE A 5 33.26 -14.17 19.38
C ILE A 5 32.53 -12.83 19.54
N PHE A 6 33.08 -11.89 20.30
CA PHE A 6 32.52 -10.53 20.42
C PHE A 6 32.53 -9.77 19.09
N LEU A 7 33.59 -9.92 18.28
CA LEU A 7 33.69 -9.28 16.97
C LEU A 7 32.69 -9.86 15.96
N MET A 8 32.51 -11.19 15.95
CA MET A 8 31.51 -11.85 15.12
C MET A 8 30.08 -11.48 15.52
N LEU A 9 29.80 -11.36 16.82
CA LEU A 9 28.48 -10.96 17.32
C LEU A 9 28.14 -9.50 16.98
N ALA A 10 29.12 -8.60 16.99
CA ALA A 10 28.93 -7.20 16.57
C ALA A 10 28.68 -7.09 15.05
N ALA A 11 29.34 -7.93 14.25
CA ALA A 11 29.15 -7.96 12.80
C ALA A 11 27.76 -8.47 12.39
N THR A 12 27.22 -9.50 13.06
CA THR A 12 25.88 -10.00 12.77
C THR A 12 24.78 -9.02 13.19
N LEU A 13 24.97 -8.28 14.29
CA LEU A 13 23.99 -7.29 14.74
C LEU A 13 23.91 -6.07 13.81
N SER A 14 24.98 -5.78 13.06
CA SER A 14 25.01 -4.68 12.08
C SER A 14 24.26 -5.01 10.78
N MET A 15 23.86 -6.27 10.56
CA MET A 15 23.04 -6.70 9.41
C MET A 15 21.53 -6.70 9.71
N ALA A 16 21.11 -6.28 10.91
CA ALA A 16 19.71 -6.04 11.20
C ALA A 16 19.27 -4.73 10.51
N ALA A 17 19.01 -4.81 9.21
CA ALA A 17 18.32 -3.74 8.51
C ALA A 17 16.95 -3.53 9.18
N PRO A 18 16.54 -2.28 9.48
CA PRO A 18 15.16 -2.03 9.87
C PRO A 18 14.29 -2.59 8.76
N THR A 19 13.48 -3.59 9.08
CA THR A 19 12.39 -3.99 8.20
C THR A 19 11.52 -2.74 8.06
N MET A 20 11.50 -2.12 6.88
CA MET A 20 10.50 -1.09 6.62
C MET A 20 9.16 -1.81 6.72
N ALA A 21 8.47 -1.66 7.86
CA ALA A 21 7.05 -1.93 7.91
C ALA A 21 6.47 -1.18 6.72
N GLN A 22 5.73 -1.87 5.84
CA GLN A 22 5.14 -1.31 4.64
C GLN A 22 3.98 -0.39 5.03
N GLU A 23 4.27 0.60 5.85
CA GLU A 23 3.38 1.59 6.43
C GLU A 23 3.87 2.96 5.97
N TYR A 24 2.97 3.74 5.43
CA TYR A 24 3.17 5.16 5.18
C TYR A 24 2.13 5.93 5.99
N ARG A 25 2.59 6.95 6.71
CA ARG A 25 1.75 7.77 7.57
C ARG A 25 1.96 9.25 7.26
N LEU A 26 0.86 9.96 7.12
CA LEU A 26 0.81 11.41 6.96
C LEU A 26 -0.37 11.94 7.78
N ASP A 27 -0.08 12.63 8.88
CA ASP A 27 -1.11 13.02 9.86
C ASP A 27 -1.97 11.81 10.27
N ASP A 28 -3.28 11.87 10.03
CA ASP A 28 -4.23 10.78 10.33
C ASP A 28 -4.32 9.73 9.20
N LEU A 29 -3.77 10.01 8.02
CA LEU A 29 -3.74 9.06 6.91
C LEU A 29 -2.73 7.94 7.16
N LEU A 30 -3.20 6.71 7.03
CA LEU A 30 -2.43 5.50 7.16
C LEU A 30 -2.62 4.61 5.92
N ILE A 31 -1.51 4.34 5.22
CA ILE A 31 -1.44 3.41 4.09
C ILE A 31 -0.61 2.19 4.49
N THR A 32 -1.18 0.98 4.37
CA THR A 32 -0.48 -0.26 4.73
C THR A 32 -0.49 -1.29 3.60
N TYR A 33 0.51 -2.17 3.62
CA TYR A 33 0.67 -3.30 2.70
C TYR A 33 0.60 -2.96 1.20
N PRO A 34 1.21 -1.87 0.68
CA PRO A 34 1.23 -1.61 -0.75
C PRO A 34 1.95 -2.72 -1.52
N PHE A 35 1.28 -3.25 -2.54
CA PHE A 35 1.87 -4.15 -3.51
C PHE A 35 1.27 -3.92 -4.90
N ALA A 36 2.01 -4.31 -5.93
CA ALA A 36 1.53 -4.28 -7.31
C ALA A 36 1.77 -5.65 -7.95
N THR A 37 0.82 -6.08 -8.77
CA THR A 37 0.96 -7.32 -9.55
C THR A 37 1.51 -7.01 -10.93
N PRO A 38 2.47 -7.79 -11.46
CA PRO A 38 2.96 -7.61 -12.83
C PRO A 38 1.81 -7.76 -13.83
N SER A 39 1.83 -6.96 -14.90
CA SER A 39 0.91 -7.12 -16.01
C SER A 39 1.05 -8.53 -16.62
N PRO A 40 -0.06 -9.24 -16.87
CA PRO A 40 -0.04 -10.47 -17.65
C PRO A 40 0.51 -10.23 -19.06
N PRO A 41 1.04 -11.26 -19.74
CA PRO A 41 1.47 -11.13 -21.14
C PRO A 41 0.34 -10.60 -22.01
N SER A 42 0.63 -9.58 -22.83
CA SER A 42 -0.32 -8.90 -23.74
C SER A 42 -1.39 -8.01 -23.07
N VAL A 43 -1.25 -7.73 -21.76
CA VAL A 43 -2.06 -6.75 -21.05
C VAL A 43 -1.21 -5.49 -20.82
N ASP A 44 -1.74 -4.33 -21.18
CA ASP A 44 -1.07 -3.03 -21.13
C ASP A 44 -1.34 -2.24 -19.83
N HIS A 45 -2.10 -2.81 -18.91
CA HIS A 45 -2.40 -2.24 -17.60
C HIS A 45 -1.95 -3.18 -16.46
N ALA A 46 -1.79 -2.59 -15.28
CA ALA A 46 -1.46 -3.26 -14.03
C ALA A 46 -2.34 -2.71 -12.91
N ALA A 47 -2.38 -3.42 -11.80
CA ALA A 47 -3.07 -2.97 -10.59
C ALA A 47 -2.10 -2.89 -9.42
N ALA A 48 -2.29 -1.85 -8.60
CA ALA A 48 -1.68 -1.70 -7.30
C ALA A 48 -2.79 -1.79 -6.24
N TYR A 49 -2.44 -2.38 -5.10
CA TYR A 49 -3.33 -2.64 -4.00
C TYR A 49 -2.65 -2.16 -2.72
N MET A 50 -3.42 -1.55 -1.84
CA MET A 50 -2.98 -1.10 -0.52
C MET A 50 -4.23 -0.92 0.34
N ASP A 51 -4.05 -0.97 1.66
CA ASP A 51 -5.09 -0.54 2.59
C ASP A 51 -4.91 0.95 2.86
N VAL A 52 -6.01 1.70 2.82
CA VAL A 52 -6.04 3.13 3.13
C VAL A 52 -7.02 3.34 4.27
N SER A 53 -6.57 4.01 5.33
CA SER A 53 -7.39 4.27 6.53
C SER A 53 -7.10 5.66 7.09
N ILE A 54 -8.12 6.24 7.73
CA ILE A 54 -7.98 7.49 8.48
C ILE A 54 -8.07 7.18 9.96
N VAL A 55 -6.97 7.37 10.68
CA VAL A 55 -6.81 7.15 12.14
C VAL A 55 -7.10 8.45 12.89
N GLY A 56 -8.24 9.06 12.59
CA GLY A 56 -8.73 10.31 13.15
C GLY A 56 -10.26 10.32 13.17
N ASP A 57 -10.86 11.44 13.59
CA ASP A 57 -12.31 11.57 13.73
C ASP A 57 -12.99 12.16 12.47
N GLU A 58 -12.20 12.63 11.50
CA GLU A 58 -12.71 13.22 10.25
C GLU A 58 -12.49 12.26 9.08
N PRO A 59 -13.50 12.01 8.22
CA PRO A 59 -13.32 11.22 7.00
C PRO A 59 -12.47 12.01 5.98
N ASP A 60 -11.87 11.30 5.04
CA ASP A 60 -11.12 11.90 3.94
C ASP A 60 -11.54 11.30 2.59
N VAL A 61 -11.08 11.88 1.49
CA VAL A 61 -11.42 11.46 0.13
C VAL A 61 -10.14 11.24 -0.68
N LEU A 62 -9.97 10.02 -1.17
CA LEU A 62 -8.92 9.71 -2.14
C LEU A 62 -9.37 10.19 -3.53
N VAL A 63 -8.84 11.34 -3.96
CA VAL A 63 -9.20 11.99 -5.23
C VAL A 63 -8.36 11.57 -6.44
N GLY A 64 -7.34 10.74 -6.23
CA GLY A 64 -6.49 10.24 -7.31
C GLY A 64 -5.15 9.69 -6.85
N ALA A 65 -4.36 9.21 -7.80
CA ALA A 65 -3.01 8.72 -7.60
C ALA A 65 -2.15 8.97 -8.85
N SER A 66 -0.83 8.89 -8.71
CA SER A 66 0.10 9.05 -9.83
C SER A 66 1.30 8.12 -9.66
N THR A 67 1.92 7.73 -10.76
CA THR A 67 3.10 6.87 -10.77
C THR A 67 3.96 7.16 -12.00
N PRO A 68 5.29 7.06 -11.92
CA PRO A 68 6.15 7.13 -13.10
C PRO A 68 6.03 5.89 -14.02
N ALA A 69 5.34 4.83 -13.58
CA ALA A 69 5.24 3.57 -14.34
C ALA A 69 4.11 3.54 -15.38
N SER A 70 3.20 4.52 -15.38
CA SER A 70 2.05 4.60 -16.28
C SER A 70 1.70 6.05 -16.59
N ASP A 71 1.19 6.32 -17.80
CA ASP A 71 0.71 7.64 -18.20
C ASP A 71 -0.61 8.02 -17.51
N THR A 72 -1.37 7.03 -17.02
CA THR A 72 -2.69 7.23 -16.40
C THR A 72 -2.89 6.27 -15.23
N VAL A 73 -3.61 6.74 -14.21
CA VAL A 73 -4.06 5.96 -13.07
C VAL A 73 -5.55 6.20 -12.88
N GLU A 74 -6.30 5.11 -12.68
CA GLU A 74 -7.72 5.14 -12.38
C GLU A 74 -7.97 4.55 -11.00
N LEU A 75 -8.91 5.12 -10.26
CA LEU A 75 -9.45 4.51 -9.05
C LEU A 75 -10.63 3.64 -9.43
N HIS A 76 -10.75 2.46 -8.85
CA HIS A 76 -11.80 1.49 -9.18
C HIS A 76 -12.53 1.08 -7.90
N ASP A 77 -13.86 1.08 -7.96
CA ASP A 77 -14.72 0.49 -6.94
C ASP A 77 -15.35 -0.79 -7.49
N MET A 78 -15.93 -1.59 -6.60
CA MET A 78 -16.50 -2.89 -6.91
C MET A 78 -17.89 -3.05 -6.32
N ALA A 79 -18.83 -3.51 -7.15
CA ALA A 79 -20.17 -3.83 -6.73
C ALA A 79 -20.61 -5.20 -7.24
N MET A 80 -21.55 -5.81 -6.51
CA MET A 80 -22.23 -7.02 -6.97
C MET A 80 -23.34 -6.65 -7.95
N GLU A 81 -23.24 -7.15 -9.17
CA GLU A 81 -24.31 -7.12 -10.16
C GLU A 81 -24.91 -8.53 -10.26
N GLY A 82 -25.93 -8.79 -9.44
CA GLY A 82 -26.47 -10.13 -9.25
C GLY A 82 -25.45 -11.07 -8.61
N SER A 83 -24.95 -12.04 -9.38
CA SER A 83 -23.94 -13.01 -8.93
C SER A 83 -22.53 -12.71 -9.44
N VAL A 84 -22.32 -11.59 -10.12
CA VAL A 84 -21.03 -11.19 -10.69
C VAL A 84 -20.51 -9.99 -9.93
N MET A 85 -19.24 -10.06 -9.52
CA MET A 85 -18.52 -8.93 -8.97
C MET A 85 -17.96 -8.11 -10.12
N ARG A 86 -18.34 -6.83 -10.21
CA ARG A 86 -17.95 -5.93 -11.29
C ARG A 86 -17.13 -4.77 -10.72
N MET A 87 -15.94 -4.56 -11.27
CA MET A 87 -15.15 -3.36 -11.04
C MET A 87 -15.51 -2.28 -12.05
N PHE A 88 -15.53 -1.03 -11.62
CA PHE A 88 -15.78 0.12 -12.48
C PHE A 88 -14.96 1.33 -12.00
N PRO A 89 -14.53 2.21 -12.91
CA PRO A 89 -13.76 3.37 -12.56
C PRO A 89 -14.61 4.38 -11.79
N VAL A 90 -13.99 5.05 -10.82
CA VAL A 90 -14.56 6.13 -10.01
C VAL A 90 -13.61 7.32 -10.01
N GLY A 91 -14.14 8.52 -9.82
CA GLY A 91 -13.34 9.75 -9.74
C GLY A 91 -12.65 9.92 -8.39
N GLU A 92 -13.25 9.38 -7.34
CA GLU A 92 -12.78 9.48 -5.96
C GLU A 92 -13.32 8.30 -5.13
N ILE A 93 -12.67 8.05 -3.99
CA ILE A 93 -13.09 7.05 -3.00
C ILE A 93 -13.17 7.74 -1.64
N GLU A 94 -14.35 7.75 -1.04
CA GLU A 94 -14.51 8.18 0.36
C GLU A 94 -13.85 7.16 1.29
N VAL A 95 -12.98 7.64 2.18
CA VAL A 95 -12.32 6.85 3.21
C VAL A 95 -12.90 7.24 4.57
N PRO A 96 -13.77 6.40 5.16
CA PRO A 96 -14.35 6.71 6.44
C PRO A 96 -13.29 6.74 7.54
N ALA A 97 -13.52 7.62 8.52
CA ALA A 97 -12.78 7.61 9.77
C ALA A 97 -12.89 6.24 10.45
N SER A 98 -11.74 5.66 10.77
CA SER A 98 -11.65 4.40 11.50
C SER A 98 -11.58 4.71 13.00
N THR A 99 -12.73 4.79 13.66
CA THR A 99 -12.79 4.87 15.12
C THR A 99 -12.46 3.50 15.71
N PHE A 100 -11.37 3.40 16.46
CA PHE A 100 -11.02 2.21 17.27
C PHE A 100 -11.60 2.29 18.68
#